data_AF-A0A7W0PFL7-F1
#
_entry.id   AF-A0A7W0PFL7-F1
#
_cell.length_a   1.000
_cell.length_b   1.000
_cell.length_c   1.000
_cell.angle_alpha   90.00
_cell.angle_beta   90.00
_cell.angle_gamma   90.00
#
_symmetry.space_group_name_H-M   'P 1'
#
loop_
_entity.id
_entity.type
_entity.pdbx_description
1 polymer ?
#
loop_
_entity_poly.entity_id
_entity_poly.type
_entity_poly.pdbx_seq_one_letter_code
_entity_poly.pdbx_strand_id
1 'polypeptide(L)'
;MRLLGWYAVLFLAIGSLTACGNDVDVELVWSRPPDPNPAGIVSTNGFATYQDNVDEQWERSAAMAAAEFLRLDQRTAARTTIDGKAGAEGIGPQTVTVTLDGLADDSIRAERWSLAFEQDGESYRLTTALREQRCQPNRGHQEFSANDCI
;
A
#
# COMPACT_ATOMS: atom_id res chain seq x y z
N MET A 1 -53.29 -20.68 -38.99
CA MET A 1 -53.61 -20.57 -37.55
C MET A 1 -53.95 -19.12 -37.27
N ARG A 2 -55.20 -18.71 -36.96
CA ARG A 2 -55.85 -18.71 -35.62
C ARG A 2 -54.90 -18.17 -34.52
N LEU A 3 -55.16 -17.15 -33.70
CA LEU A 3 -56.29 -16.26 -33.36
C LEU A 3 -55.69 -15.08 -32.55
N LEU A 4 -56.45 -13.97 -32.47
CA LEU A 4 -56.60 -12.96 -31.40
C LEU A 4 -55.67 -13.06 -30.17
N GLY A 5 -55.12 -12.00 -29.59
CA GLY A 5 -55.71 -10.68 -29.34
C GLY A 5 -55.94 -10.48 -27.83
N TRP A 6 -55.38 -9.37 -27.31
CA TRP A 6 -55.79 -8.63 -26.11
C TRP A 6 -55.47 -9.16 -24.68
N TYR A 7 -55.54 -8.19 -23.76
CA TYR A 7 -55.39 -8.17 -22.30
C TYR A 7 -53.96 -8.13 -21.75
N ALA A 8 -53.65 -7.45 -20.65
CA ALA A 8 -54.19 -6.30 -19.94
C ALA A 8 -53.18 -6.05 -18.79
N VAL A 9 -53.11 -4.81 -18.31
CA VAL A 9 -52.34 -4.42 -17.12
C VAL A 9 -52.78 -5.25 -15.91
N LEU A 10 -51.82 -5.83 -15.17
CA LEU A 10 -52.06 -6.35 -13.82
C LEU A 10 -51.18 -5.58 -12.82
N PHE A 11 -51.85 -4.82 -11.96
CA PHE A 11 -51.30 -4.20 -10.77
C PHE A 11 -51.10 -5.23 -9.64
N LEU A 12 -50.03 -5.02 -8.87
CA LEU A 12 -49.84 -5.31 -7.44
C LEU A 12 -50.07 -6.74 -6.91
N ALA A 13 -48.97 -7.33 -6.43
CA ALA A 13 -48.99 -8.09 -5.17
C ALA A 13 -47.67 -7.86 -4.42
N ILE A 14 -47.77 -7.22 -3.26
CA ILE A 14 -46.72 -7.11 -2.25
C ILE A 14 -46.53 -8.52 -1.66
N GLY A 15 -45.30 -9.03 -1.67
CA GLY A 15 -44.96 -10.35 -1.16
C GLY A 15 -43.58 -10.38 -0.50
N SER A 16 -43.61 -10.28 0.84
CA SER A 16 -42.66 -10.82 1.82
C SER A 16 -41.16 -10.51 1.70
N LEU A 17 -40.68 -9.82 2.74
CA LEU A 17 -39.32 -9.79 3.30
C LEU A 17 -38.43 -10.98 2.90
N THR A 18 -37.54 -10.76 1.94
CA THR A 18 -36.25 -11.44 1.87
C THR A 18 -35.20 -10.34 1.87
N ALA A 19 -34.47 -10.24 2.99
CA ALA A 19 -33.26 -9.45 3.08
C ALA A 19 -32.21 -10.07 2.15
N CYS A 20 -32.23 -9.66 0.88
CA CYS A 20 -31.08 -9.80 0.00
C CYS A 20 -30.16 -8.63 0.34
N GLY A 21 -29.31 -8.83 1.36
CA GLY A 21 -28.12 -8.02 1.54
C GLY A 21 -27.34 -8.09 0.24
N ASN A 22 -27.30 -6.99 -0.50
CA ASN A 22 -26.30 -6.83 -1.54
C ASN A 22 -25.00 -6.56 -0.80
N ASP A 23 -24.38 -7.60 -0.26
CA ASP A 23 -23.00 -7.56 0.21
C ASP A 23 -22.15 -7.39 -1.05
N VAL A 24 -21.96 -6.13 -1.44
CA VAL A 24 -20.91 -5.78 -2.38
C VAL A 24 -19.65 -5.93 -1.55
N ASP A 25 -18.95 -7.05 -1.71
CA ASP A 25 -17.59 -7.21 -1.20
C ASP A 25 -16.74 -6.14 -1.89
N VAL A 26 -16.66 -4.96 -1.30
CA VAL A 26 -15.79 -3.89 -1.77
C VAL A 26 -14.39 -4.28 -1.31
N GLU A 27 -13.62 -4.88 -2.22
CA GLU A 27 -12.21 -5.16 -1.98
C GLU A 27 -11.52 -3.86 -1.57
N LEU A 28 -11.03 -3.81 -0.33
CA LEU A 28 -10.24 -2.69 0.15
C LEU A 28 -8.86 -2.81 -0.51
N VAL A 29 -8.48 -1.81 -1.31
CA VAL A 29 -7.22 -1.83 -2.05
C VAL A 29 -6.35 -0.66 -1.62
N TRP A 30 -5.17 -0.98 -1.07
CA TRP A 30 -4.13 0.02 -0.83
C TRP A 30 -3.45 0.44 -2.13
N SER A 31 -3.57 1.68 -2.57
CA SER A 31 -3.08 2.08 -3.90
C SER A 31 -1.58 2.36 -3.96
N ARG A 32 -1.05 3.23 -3.09
CA ARG A 32 0.39 3.58 -2.98
C ARG A 32 0.64 4.47 -1.75
N PRO A 33 1.89 4.61 -1.28
CA PRO A 33 2.25 5.64 -0.31
C PRO A 33 1.95 7.05 -0.85
N PRO A 34 1.52 7.99 0.00
CA PRO A 34 1.43 9.40 -0.37
C PRO A 34 2.84 9.97 -0.60
N ASP A 35 2.89 11.16 -1.20
CA ASP A 35 4.17 11.83 -1.46
C ASP A 35 4.80 12.32 -0.13
N PRO A 36 6.14 12.25 0.02
CA PRO A 36 6.80 12.72 1.22
C PRO A 36 6.73 14.24 1.38
N ASN A 37 6.86 14.72 2.62
CA ASN A 37 7.14 16.13 2.87
C ASN A 37 8.62 16.47 2.55
N PRO A 38 9.06 17.76 2.62
CA PRO A 38 10.44 18.14 2.31
C PRO A 38 11.53 17.50 3.21
N ALA A 39 11.15 16.91 4.34
CA ALA A 39 12.06 16.16 5.21
C ALA A 39 12.08 14.65 4.88
N GLY A 40 11.37 14.22 3.82
CA GLY A 40 11.28 12.82 3.40
C GLY A 40 10.23 12.02 4.15
N ILE A 41 9.51 12.62 5.11
CA ILE A 41 8.54 11.90 5.95
C ILE A 41 7.28 11.63 5.15
N VAL A 42 6.85 10.37 5.13
CA VAL A 42 5.65 9.90 4.46
C VAL A 42 4.59 9.56 5.51
N SER A 43 3.37 10.06 5.32
CA SER A 43 2.25 9.76 6.22
C SER A 43 1.87 8.28 6.16
N THR A 44 1.77 7.64 7.32
CA THR A 44 1.40 6.22 7.47
C THR A 44 -0.09 6.03 7.74
N ASN A 45 -0.83 7.11 8.06
CA ASN A 45 -2.23 7.03 8.52
C ASN A 45 -3.14 6.26 7.56
N GLY A 46 -3.03 6.51 6.25
CA GLY A 46 -3.86 5.81 5.26
C GLY A 46 -3.58 4.31 5.22
N PHE A 47 -2.31 3.92 5.32
CA PHE A 47 -1.94 2.51 5.35
C PHE A 47 -2.35 1.86 6.67
N ALA A 48 -2.17 2.56 7.80
CA ALA A 48 -2.61 2.07 9.10
C ALA A 48 -4.13 1.84 9.12
N THR A 49 -4.93 2.76 8.56
CA THR A 49 -6.37 2.54 8.37
C THR A 49 -6.66 1.36 7.46
N TYR A 50 -5.88 1.16 6.39
CA TYR A 50 -6.01 -0.03 5.55
C TYR A 50 -5.73 -1.32 6.33
N GLN A 51 -4.64 -1.37 7.11
CA GLN A 51 -4.29 -2.50 8.00
C GLN A 51 -5.41 -2.80 9.01
N ASP A 52 -6.06 -1.78 9.55
CA ASP A 52 -7.16 -1.95 10.52
C ASP A 52 -8.41 -2.65 9.93
N ASN A 53 -8.49 -2.84 8.61
CA ASN A 53 -9.66 -3.39 7.93
C ASN A 53 -9.36 -4.67 7.12
N VAL A 54 -8.18 -5.26 7.28
CA VAL A 54 -7.77 -6.50 6.59
C VAL A 54 -7.19 -7.51 7.60
N ASP A 55 -7.18 -8.79 7.24
CA ASP A 55 -6.43 -9.84 7.93
C ASP A 55 -5.76 -10.71 6.87
N GLU A 56 -4.53 -10.34 6.54
CA GLU A 56 -3.79 -10.87 5.41
C GLU A 56 -2.43 -11.42 5.83
N GLN A 57 -1.91 -12.37 5.05
CA GLN A 57 -0.64 -13.03 5.39
C GLN A 57 0.55 -12.06 5.40
N TRP A 58 0.51 -11.01 4.58
CA TRP A 58 1.59 -10.03 4.51
C TRP A 58 1.74 -9.21 5.79
N GLU A 59 0.68 -9.10 6.62
CA GLU A 59 0.73 -8.35 7.88
C GLU A 59 1.63 -9.01 8.93
N ARG A 60 1.84 -10.33 8.81
CA ARG A 60 2.59 -11.15 9.77
C ARG A 60 4.12 -11.04 9.64
N SER A 61 4.61 -10.18 8.74
CA SER A 61 6.05 -9.91 8.56
C SER A 61 6.27 -8.45 8.20
N ALA A 62 7.14 -7.76 8.94
CA ALA A 62 7.52 -6.38 8.64
C ALA A 62 8.07 -6.22 7.20
N ALA A 63 8.79 -7.23 6.70
CA ALA A 63 9.31 -7.20 5.33
C ALA A 63 8.21 -7.34 4.26
N MET A 64 7.18 -8.16 4.53
CA MET A 64 6.03 -8.30 3.62
C MET A 64 5.11 -7.08 3.70
N ALA A 65 4.85 -6.57 4.90
CA ALA A 65 4.13 -5.32 5.10
C ALA A 65 4.83 -4.12 4.46
N ALA A 66 6.16 -4.08 4.48
CA ALA A 66 6.94 -3.09 3.73
C ALA A 66 6.74 -3.22 2.21
N ALA A 67 6.73 -4.44 1.69
CA ALA A 67 6.49 -4.69 0.27
C ALA A 67 5.08 -4.25 -0.16
N GLU A 68 4.08 -4.51 0.68
CA GLU A 68 2.69 -4.10 0.47
C GLU A 68 2.54 -2.58 0.57
N PHE A 69 3.07 -1.95 1.62
CA PHE A 69 3.02 -0.50 1.77
C PHE A 69 3.57 0.21 0.54
N LEU A 70 4.73 -0.25 0.03
CA LEU A 70 5.39 0.35 -1.13
C LEU A 70 4.82 -0.11 -2.48
N ARG A 71 3.87 -1.07 -2.50
CA ARG A 71 3.35 -1.72 -3.70
C ARG A 71 4.46 -2.16 -4.64
N LEU A 72 5.39 -2.95 -4.10
CA LEU A 72 6.57 -3.40 -4.86
C LEU A 72 6.19 -4.28 -6.06
N ASP A 73 5.01 -4.90 -6.05
CA ASP A 73 4.41 -5.62 -7.17
C ASP A 73 4.12 -4.72 -8.38
N GLN A 74 3.93 -3.41 -8.16
CA GLN A 74 3.63 -2.42 -9.19
C GLN A 74 4.83 -1.54 -9.56
N ARG A 75 5.98 -1.72 -8.90
CA ARG A 75 7.16 -0.89 -9.09
C ARG A 75 8.23 -1.60 -9.91
N THR A 76 8.85 -0.87 -10.83
CA THR A 76 9.93 -1.37 -11.67
C THR A 76 11.25 -0.73 -11.26
N ALA A 77 12.19 -1.57 -10.79
CA ALA A 77 13.57 -1.21 -10.51
C ALA A 77 14.48 -2.33 -11.02
N ALA A 78 15.70 -1.98 -11.47
CA ALA A 78 16.68 -2.98 -11.88
C ALA A 78 17.10 -3.89 -10.71
N ARG A 79 17.10 -3.35 -9.48
CA ARG A 79 17.36 -4.10 -8.26
C ARG A 79 16.50 -3.59 -7.11
N THR A 80 15.86 -4.52 -6.43
CA THR A 80 15.17 -4.28 -5.15
C THR A 80 15.92 -5.03 -4.04
N THR A 81 16.15 -4.36 -2.92
CA THR A 81 16.73 -4.98 -1.71
C THR A 81 15.83 -4.64 -0.53
N ILE A 82 15.54 -5.63 0.30
CA ILE A 82 14.75 -5.50 1.53
C ILE A 82 15.62 -6.04 2.65
N ASP A 83 16.02 -5.17 3.58
CA ASP A 83 16.83 -5.51 4.73
C ASP A 83 16.03 -5.25 6.01
N GLY A 84 15.86 -6.29 6.82
CA GLY A 84 15.10 -6.22 8.07
C GLY A 84 16.05 -6.26 9.27
N LYS A 85 15.86 -5.32 10.19
CA LYS A 85 16.58 -5.26 11.46
C LYS A 85 15.60 -5.30 12.63
N ALA A 86 15.75 -6.31 13.47
CA ALA A 86 14.97 -6.42 14.71
C ALA A 86 15.37 -5.32 15.71
N GLY A 87 14.43 -4.98 16.60
CA GLY A 87 14.69 -4.13 17.76
C GLY A 87 15.77 -4.71 18.68
N ALA A 88 16.37 -3.87 19.51
CA ALA A 88 17.42 -4.29 20.45
C ALA A 88 16.88 -5.40 21.38
N GLU A 89 17.58 -6.52 21.45
CA GLU A 89 17.18 -7.69 22.26
C GLU A 89 15.80 -8.27 21.90
N GLY A 90 15.30 -8.01 20.68
CA GLY A 90 13.94 -8.39 20.26
C GLY A 90 12.85 -7.49 20.84
N ILE A 91 13.24 -6.37 21.46
CA ILE A 91 12.36 -5.37 22.07
C ILE A 91 12.45 -4.08 21.26
N GLY A 92 11.29 -3.49 20.94
CA GLY A 92 11.17 -2.25 20.18
C GLY A 92 10.89 -2.46 18.69
N PRO A 93 10.75 -1.36 17.94
CA PRO A 93 10.27 -1.42 16.57
C PRO A 93 11.25 -2.18 15.65
N GLN A 94 10.69 -2.99 14.76
CA GLN A 94 11.44 -3.57 13.66
C GLN A 94 11.62 -2.51 12.59
N THR A 95 12.86 -2.34 12.13
CA THR A 95 13.16 -1.42 11.03
C THR A 95 13.35 -2.23 9.76
N VAL A 96 12.67 -1.84 8.69
CA VAL A 96 12.88 -2.40 7.35
C VAL A 96 13.41 -1.30 6.45
N THR A 97 14.55 -1.55 5.83
CA THR A 97 15.11 -0.68 4.80
C THR A 97 14.86 -1.31 3.43
N VAL A 98 14.10 -0.62 2.58
CA VAL A 98 13.87 -1.02 1.19
C VAL A 98 14.65 -0.10 0.27
N THR A 99 15.50 -0.66 -0.59
CA THR A 99 16.23 0.10 -1.61
C THR A 99 15.78 -0.34 -3.00
N LEU A 100 15.34 0.62 -3.82
CA LEU A 100 15.01 0.44 -5.22
C LEU A 100 16.09 1.16 -6.04
N ASP A 101 16.95 0.41 -6.74
CA ASP A 101 18.05 0.97 -7.54
C ASP A 101 17.86 0.68 -9.03
N GLY A 102 18.23 1.66 -9.86
CA GLY A 102 18.01 1.62 -11.30
C GLY A 102 16.53 1.78 -11.65
N LEU A 103 15.92 2.84 -11.10
CA LEU A 103 14.56 3.24 -11.45
C LEU A 103 14.51 3.74 -12.91
N ALA A 104 13.33 3.66 -13.53
CA ALA A 104 13.12 4.12 -14.90
C ALA A 104 13.08 5.66 -15.03
N ASP A 105 13.09 6.36 -13.90
CA ASP A 105 13.10 7.81 -13.82
C ASP A 105 14.43 8.39 -14.31
N ASP A 106 14.37 9.50 -15.07
CA ASP A 106 15.53 10.13 -15.70
C ASP A 106 16.31 11.05 -14.75
N SER A 107 15.74 11.33 -13.57
CA SER A 107 16.25 12.24 -12.56
C SER A 107 16.66 11.46 -11.30
N ILE A 108 15.85 10.48 -10.90
CA ILE A 108 16.06 9.63 -9.72
C ILE A 108 16.71 8.31 -10.14
N ARG A 109 17.92 8.06 -9.63
CA ARG A 109 18.62 6.79 -9.82
C ARG A 109 18.11 5.70 -8.90
N ALA A 110 17.89 6.06 -7.63
CA ALA A 110 17.48 5.11 -6.59
C ALA A 110 16.62 5.78 -5.52
N GLU A 111 15.79 4.98 -4.87
CA GLU A 111 15.06 5.32 -3.66
C GLU A 111 15.49 4.43 -2.50
N ARG A 112 15.54 5.01 -1.29
CA ARG A 112 15.68 4.30 -0.04
C ARG A 112 14.52 4.65 0.88
N TRP A 113 13.87 3.61 1.37
CA TRP A 113 12.77 3.71 2.32
C TRP A 113 13.21 3.13 3.65
N SER A 114 13.08 3.89 4.72
CA SER A 114 13.29 3.42 6.09
C SER A 114 11.94 3.39 6.80
N LEU A 115 11.49 2.18 7.11
CA LEU A 115 10.16 1.90 7.64
C LEU A 115 10.30 1.33 9.05
N ALA A 116 9.58 1.87 10.02
CA ALA A 116 9.52 1.34 11.38
C ALA A 116 8.16 0.68 11.62
N PHE A 117 8.19 -0.53 12.16
CA PHE A 117 7.02 -1.32 12.48
C PHE A 117 6.99 -1.66 13.96
N GLU A 118 5.82 -1.54 14.57
CA GLU A 118 5.54 -2.06 15.90
C GLU A 118 4.76 -3.37 15.77
N GLN A 119 5.09 -4.35 16.61
CA GLN A 119 4.35 -5.60 16.64
C GLN A 119 3.02 -5.39 17.38
N ASP A 120 1.92 -5.77 16.74
CA ASP A 120 0.56 -5.72 17.30
C ASP A 120 -0.05 -7.13 17.23
N GLY A 121 0.11 -7.90 18.32
CA GLY A 121 -0.21 -9.32 18.32
C GLY A 121 0.66 -10.11 17.32
N GLU A 122 0.02 -10.66 16.29
CA GLU A 122 0.68 -11.42 15.21
C GLU A 122 1.05 -10.56 14.00
N SER A 123 0.60 -9.29 13.94
CA SER A 123 0.83 -8.39 12.81
C SER A 123 1.90 -7.33 13.13
N TYR A 124 2.36 -6.66 12.08
CA TYR A 124 3.28 -5.54 12.15
C TYR A 124 2.60 -4.26 11.65
N ARG A 125 2.32 -3.33 12.56
CA ARG A 125 1.73 -2.02 12.27
C ARG A 125 2.83 -1.05 11.85
N LEU A 126 2.67 -0.40 10.69
CA LEU A 126 3.62 0.62 10.23
C LEU A 126 3.43 1.91 11.04
N THR A 127 4.48 2.36 11.73
CA THR A 127 4.44 3.58 12.56
C THR A 127 5.21 4.75 11.95
N THR A 128 6.29 4.48 11.21
CA THR A 128 7.11 5.50 10.57
C THR A 128 7.49 5.11 9.15
N ALA A 129 7.45 6.07 8.23
CA ALA A 129 7.99 5.91 6.89
C ALA A 129 8.80 7.14 6.48
N LEU A 130 10.05 6.91 6.07
CA LEU A 130 10.95 7.92 5.53
C LEU A 130 11.38 7.50 4.12
N ARG A 131 11.26 8.41 3.15
CA ARG A 131 11.76 8.26 1.78
C ARG A 131 12.93 9.21 1.56
N GLU A 132 14.00 8.65 1.03
CA GLU A 132 15.14 9.37 0.50
C GLU A 132 15.40 8.90 -0.93
N GLN A 133 16.02 9.75 -1.73
CA GLN A 133 16.37 9.44 -3.11
C GLN A 133 17.84 9.75 -3.38
N ARG A 134 18.38 9.13 -4.41
CA ARG A 134 19.70 9.41 -4.98
C ARG A 134 19.50 9.75 -6.44
N CYS A 135 20.03 10.89 -6.88
CA CYS A 135 19.82 11.36 -8.23
C CYS A 135 20.73 10.65 -9.24
N GLN A 136 20.34 10.71 -10.51
CA GLN A 136 21.22 10.37 -11.62
C GLN A 136 22.43 11.32 -11.65
N PRO A 137 23.54 10.93 -12.30
CA PRO A 137 24.68 11.83 -12.49
C PRO A 137 24.27 13.17 -13.11
N ASN A 138 24.74 14.26 -12.53
CA ASN A 138 24.42 15.65 -12.93
C ASN A 138 22.94 16.06 -12.76
N ARG A 139 22.13 15.28 -12.02
CA ARG A 139 20.72 15.59 -11.70
C ARG A 139 20.50 15.94 -10.23
N GLY A 140 21.55 16.40 -9.53
CA GLY A 140 21.50 16.77 -8.12
C GLY A 140 22.40 15.93 -7.23
N HIS A 141 21.94 15.63 -6.01
CA HIS A 141 22.73 14.94 -5.00
C HIS A 141 22.96 13.47 -5.35
N GLN A 142 24.17 12.98 -5.08
CA GLN A 142 24.59 11.60 -5.36
C GLN A 142 24.55 10.70 -4.12
N GLU A 143 24.35 11.29 -2.94
CA GLU A 143 24.01 10.58 -1.71
C GLU A 143 22.49 10.52 -1.53
N PHE A 144 22.02 9.57 -0.72
CA PHE A 144 20.62 9.53 -0.34
C PHE A 144 20.25 10.78 0.45
N SER A 145 19.18 11.44 0.03
CA SER A 145 18.65 12.65 0.66
C SER A 145 17.16 12.78 0.39
N ALA A 146 16.45 13.50 1.26
CA ALA A 146 15.06 13.89 1.03
C ALA A 146 14.89 15.03 0.02
N ASN A 147 15.98 15.68 -0.38
CA ASN A 147 15.94 16.76 -1.35
C ASN A 147 15.49 16.26 -2.74
N ASP A 148 14.96 17.18 -3.54
CA ASP A 148 14.53 16.88 -4.91
C ASP A 148 15.74 16.71 -5.85
N CYS A 149 15.60 15.78 -6.80
CA CYS A 149 16.43 15.75 -7.99
C CYS A 149 15.97 16.85 -8.96
N ILE A 150 16.92 17.36 -9.76
CA ILE A 150 16.71 18.42 -10.77
C ILE A 150 16.63 17.82 -12.17
#